data_AF-A0A2H6ADL2-F1
#
_entry.id   AF-A0A2H6ADL2-F1
#
_cell.length_a   1.000
_cell.length_b   1.000
_cell.length_c   1.000
_cell.angle_alpha   90.00
_cell.angle_beta   90.00
_cell.angle_gamma   90.00
#
_symmetry.space_group_name_H-M   'P 1'
#
loop_
_entity.id
_entity.type
_entity.pdbx_description
1 polymer ?
#
loop_
_entity_poly.entity_id
_entity_poly.type
_entity_poly.pdbx_seq_one_letter_code
_entity_poly.pdbx_strand_id
1 'polypeptide(L)'
;MSQTVKRLHEAPPSLAGLLTQYLNRQRTEMGWYGDWSDAEESEFEPYQPAEVNVVDPRMALEEALAAAQWLLPDPTHRAEFHTRQMRHVPDWRTLVRRLEPMPVVPFALGYFPQLVRDVRQIWETDWQHWKPNSPHSTASGLWEWGELMLAQRRPAAALFAVAVLRWLGQTGEARQLFRAVKGHAPDGWSLLLVNEDAALLWQEGDFEAAARLWESVSSDAPPFSFNRGLCALLLGRSRQARELLAHAAACLVESSAWHHLAQLLRLLLE
;
A
#
# COMPACT_ATOMS: atom_id res chain seq x y z
N MET A 1 -51.37 29.43 3.75
CA MET A 1 -50.34 29.30 2.70
C MET A 1 -49.23 28.41 3.26
N SER A 2 -49.27 27.10 3.00
CA SER A 2 -48.27 26.14 3.47
C SER A 2 -47.34 25.78 2.31
N GLN A 3 -46.05 26.11 2.43
CA GLN A 3 -45.01 25.65 1.50
C GLN A 3 -44.57 24.25 1.90
N THR A 4 -44.97 23.27 1.10
CA THR A 4 -44.50 21.89 1.19
C THR A 4 -43.10 21.81 0.57
N VAL A 5 -42.06 21.68 1.40
CA VAL A 5 -40.69 21.41 0.95
C VAL A 5 -40.63 19.99 0.39
N LYS A 6 -40.68 19.86 -0.94
CA LYS A 6 -40.32 18.62 -1.64
C LYS A 6 -38.82 18.39 -1.47
N ARG A 7 -38.42 17.52 -0.54
CA ARG A 7 -37.08 16.94 -0.55
C ARG A 7 -37.01 15.96 -1.72
N LEU A 8 -36.33 16.36 -2.79
CA LEU A 8 -35.92 15.45 -3.84
C LEU A 8 -34.93 14.46 -3.22
N HIS A 9 -35.26 13.17 -3.29
CA HIS A 9 -34.31 12.10 -3.02
C HIS A 9 -33.31 12.07 -4.18
N GLU A 10 -32.30 12.95 -4.13
CA GLU A 10 -31.13 12.82 -4.97
C GLU A 10 -30.39 11.55 -4.54
N ALA A 11 -30.07 10.71 -5.54
CA ALA A 11 -29.23 9.53 -5.31
C ALA A 11 -27.90 9.99 -4.70
N PRO A 12 -27.33 9.23 -3.74
CA PRO A 12 -26.05 9.59 -3.15
C PRO A 12 -25.00 9.77 -4.27
N PRO A 13 -24.17 10.82 -4.20
CA PRO A 13 -23.15 11.06 -5.21
C PRO A 13 -22.23 9.84 -5.34
N SER A 14 -21.82 9.54 -6.57
CA SER A 14 -20.87 8.44 -6.81
C SER A 14 -19.54 8.73 -6.12
N LEU A 15 -18.80 7.68 -5.74
CA LEU A 15 -17.46 7.83 -5.16
C LEU A 15 -16.53 8.65 -6.06
N ALA A 16 -16.61 8.46 -7.38
CA ALA A 16 -15.89 9.26 -8.35
C ALA A 16 -16.27 10.76 -8.28
N GLY A 17 -17.56 11.06 -8.09
CA GLY A 17 -18.05 12.43 -7.89
C GLY A 17 -17.55 13.05 -6.58
N LEU A 18 -17.56 12.28 -5.49
CA LEU A 18 -17.04 12.71 -4.19
C LEU A 18 -15.52 12.96 -4.23
N LEU A 19 -14.75 12.07 -4.85
CA LEU A 19 -13.30 12.25 -5.04
C LEU A 19 -13.00 13.47 -5.90
N THR A 20 -13.72 13.64 -7.02
CA THR A 20 -13.56 14.82 -7.90
C THR A 20 -13.86 16.12 -7.13
N GLN A 21 -14.93 16.15 -6.33
CA GLN A 21 -15.26 17.32 -5.50
C GLN A 21 -14.21 17.60 -4.44
N TYR A 22 -13.70 16.56 -3.77
CA TYR A 22 -12.65 16.68 -2.76
C TYR A 22 -11.36 17.25 -3.38
N LEU A 23 -10.91 16.68 -4.51
CA LEU A 23 -9.73 17.15 -5.23
C LEU A 23 -9.88 18.60 -5.71
N ASN A 24 -11.06 18.97 -6.21
CA ASN A 24 -11.35 20.35 -6.61
C ASN A 24 -11.36 21.32 -5.42
N ARG A 25 -11.87 20.90 -4.26
CA ARG A 25 -11.83 21.71 -3.03
C ARG A 25 -10.39 21.95 -2.58
N GLN A 26 -9.57 20.90 -2.52
CA GLN A 26 -8.15 20.99 -2.18
C GLN A 26 -7.40 21.95 -3.13
N ARG A 27 -7.66 21.84 -4.44
CA ARG A 27 -7.08 22.77 -5.44
C ARG A 27 -7.51 24.22 -5.25
N THR A 28 -8.76 24.46 -4.81
CA THR A 28 -9.29 25.81 -4.56
C THR A 28 -8.73 26.41 -3.27
N GLU A 29 -8.61 25.60 -2.22
CA GLU A 29 -7.97 25.97 -0.95
C GLU A 29 -6.48 26.32 -1.17
N MET A 30 -5.77 25.61 -2.05
CA MET A 30 -4.39 25.96 -2.46
C MET A 30 -4.29 27.33 -3.17
N GLY A 31 -5.33 27.77 -3.87
CA GLY A 31 -5.37 29.10 -4.50
C GLY A 31 -5.49 30.25 -3.49
N TRP A 32 -5.89 29.97 -2.25
CA TRP A 32 -6.10 30.96 -1.20
C TRP A 32 -4.90 31.14 -0.25
N TYR A 33 -3.97 30.18 -0.20
CA TYR A 33 -2.78 30.26 0.67
C TYR A 33 -1.63 31.11 0.10
N GLY A 34 -1.85 31.81 -1.01
CA GLY A 34 -0.84 32.69 -1.63
C GLY A 34 -0.65 34.07 -0.98
N ASP A 35 -1.43 34.44 0.04
CA ASP A 35 -1.44 35.83 0.53
C ASP A 35 -1.80 35.97 2.03
N TRP A 36 -1.15 35.18 2.89
CA TRP A 36 -1.23 35.34 4.36
C TRP A 36 0.14 35.72 4.92
N SER A 37 0.64 36.92 4.58
CA SER A 37 1.83 37.48 5.24
C SER A 37 1.53 38.46 6.37
N ASP A 38 0.26 38.77 6.67
CA ASP A 38 -0.11 39.69 7.75
C ASP A 38 -1.24 39.09 8.61
N ALA A 39 -0.86 38.34 9.65
CA ALA A 39 -1.74 38.06 10.77
C ALA A 39 -0.95 38.26 12.07
N GLU A 40 -1.02 39.50 12.55
CA GLU A 40 -0.60 39.92 13.89
C GLU A 40 -1.30 39.05 14.97
N GLU A 41 -0.50 38.60 15.93
CA GLU A 41 -0.86 38.23 17.32
C GLU A 41 -2.31 37.79 17.60
N SER A 42 -2.69 36.60 17.11
CA SER A 42 -3.84 35.86 17.66
C SER A 42 -3.33 34.83 18.67
N GLU A 43 -3.52 35.07 19.97
CA GLU A 43 -3.22 34.15 21.09
C GLU A 43 -4.03 32.84 21.06
N PHE A 44 -4.96 32.70 20.13
CA PHE A 44 -5.67 31.44 19.90
C PHE A 44 -4.95 30.64 18.82
N GLU A 45 -4.12 29.67 19.23
CA GLU A 45 -3.84 28.51 18.38
C GLU A 45 -5.16 27.76 18.18
N PRO A 46 -5.70 27.68 16.94
CA PRO A 46 -6.88 26.87 16.69
C PRO A 46 -6.55 25.44 17.10
N TYR A 47 -7.36 24.86 17.98
CA TYR A 47 -7.27 23.43 18.29
C TYR A 47 -7.43 22.67 16.98
N GLN A 48 -6.31 22.23 16.39
CA GLN A 48 -6.33 21.26 15.32
C GLN A 48 -6.61 19.92 16.00
N PRO A 49 -7.83 19.35 15.88
CA PRO A 49 -8.04 17.99 16.34
C PRO A 49 -6.99 17.15 15.64
N ALA A 50 -6.11 16.51 16.41
CA ALA A 50 -5.16 15.57 15.85
C ALA A 50 -5.96 14.64 14.92
N GLU A 51 -5.60 14.58 13.64
CA GLU A 51 -6.25 13.67 12.71
C GLU A 51 -5.91 12.25 13.17
N VAL A 52 -6.72 11.72 14.08
CA VAL A 52 -6.61 10.38 14.62
C VAL A 52 -7.25 9.45 13.58
N ASN A 53 -6.67 9.43 12.37
CA ASN A 53 -6.94 8.44 11.35
C ASN A 53 -6.30 7.12 11.78
N VAL A 54 -6.95 6.45 12.74
CA VAL A 54 -6.52 5.15 13.25
C VAL A 54 -6.89 4.12 12.22
N VAL A 55 -5.91 3.70 11.41
CA VAL A 55 -6.04 2.48 10.61
C VAL A 55 -6.32 1.33 11.55
N ASP A 56 -7.42 0.60 11.32
CA ASP A 56 -7.73 -0.61 12.08
C ASP A 56 -6.64 -1.67 11.80
N PRO A 57 -5.88 -2.13 12.81
CA PRO A 57 -4.81 -3.10 12.60
C PRO A 57 -5.28 -4.42 11.98
N ARG A 58 -6.53 -4.82 12.23
CA ARG A 58 -7.05 -6.03 11.63
C ARG A 58 -7.30 -5.83 10.14
N MET A 59 -7.98 -4.76 9.74
CA MET A 59 -8.14 -4.41 8.33
C MET A 59 -6.80 -4.27 7.62
N ALA A 60 -5.81 -3.61 8.24
CA ALA A 60 -4.47 -3.50 7.69
C ALA A 60 -3.83 -4.88 7.46
N LEU A 61 -4.01 -5.83 8.39
CA LEU A 61 -3.49 -7.19 8.24
C LEU A 61 -4.18 -7.95 7.11
N GLU A 62 -5.50 -7.79 6.97
CA GLU A 62 -6.28 -8.41 5.87
C GLU A 62 -5.75 -7.93 4.51
N GLU A 63 -5.58 -6.62 4.36
CA GLU A 63 -5.07 -6.01 3.12
C GLU A 63 -3.59 -6.32 2.88
N ALA A 64 -2.77 -6.42 3.95
CA ALA A 64 -1.36 -6.82 3.88
C ALA A 64 -1.13 -8.27 3.43
N LEU A 65 -2.17 -9.10 3.45
CA LEU A 65 -2.14 -10.49 3.00
C LEU A 65 -2.82 -10.67 1.64
N ALA A 66 -3.43 -9.61 1.08
CA ALA A 66 -4.27 -9.71 -0.11
C ALA A 66 -3.50 -10.19 -1.35
N ALA A 67 -2.21 -9.86 -1.49
CA ALA A 67 -1.39 -10.31 -2.63
C ALA A 67 -1.32 -11.84 -2.72
N ALA A 68 -1.23 -12.54 -1.59
CA ALA A 68 -1.20 -14.00 -1.56
C ALA A 68 -2.50 -14.64 -2.09
N GLN A 69 -3.64 -13.96 -1.94
CA GLN A 69 -4.93 -14.47 -2.42
C GLN A 69 -5.03 -14.53 -3.96
N TRP A 70 -4.22 -13.71 -4.64
CA TRP A 70 -4.13 -13.66 -6.10
C TRP A 70 -2.96 -14.48 -6.66
N LEU A 71 -1.83 -14.52 -5.94
CA LEU A 71 -0.58 -15.09 -6.45
C LEU A 71 -0.40 -16.57 -6.11
N LEU A 72 -1.19 -17.13 -5.20
CA LEU A 72 -1.16 -18.54 -4.86
C LEU A 72 -2.30 -19.28 -5.58
N PRO A 73 -2.00 -20.26 -6.46
CA PRO A 73 -3.02 -20.98 -7.20
C PRO A 73 -3.83 -21.91 -6.30
N ASP A 74 -3.18 -22.54 -5.31
CA ASP A 74 -3.80 -23.52 -4.43
C ASP A 74 -4.57 -22.84 -3.28
N PRO A 75 -5.88 -23.10 -3.10
CA PRO A 75 -6.64 -22.64 -1.94
C PRO A 75 -6.04 -23.00 -0.59
N THR A 76 -5.36 -24.15 -0.47
CA THR A 76 -4.74 -24.59 0.78
C THR A 76 -3.55 -23.69 1.15
N HIS A 77 -2.69 -23.37 0.19
CA HIS A 77 -1.62 -22.38 0.38
C HIS A 77 -2.19 -20.99 0.70
N ARG A 78 -3.29 -20.57 0.05
CA ARG A 78 -3.96 -19.29 0.36
C ARG A 78 -4.48 -19.22 1.80
N ALA A 79 -4.95 -20.35 2.35
CA ALA A 79 -5.43 -20.42 3.72
C ALA A 79 -4.32 -20.20 4.76
N GLU A 80 -3.06 -20.47 4.41
CA GLU A 80 -1.90 -20.16 5.27
C GLU A 80 -1.72 -18.65 5.46
N PHE A 81 -2.12 -17.84 4.47
CA PHE A 81 -2.09 -16.37 4.52
C PHE A 81 -3.40 -15.77 5.04
N HIS A 82 -4.20 -16.52 5.81
CA HIS A 82 -5.35 -15.96 6.49
C HIS A 82 -4.93 -15.24 7.77
N THR A 83 -5.61 -14.16 8.13
CA THR A 83 -5.36 -13.40 9.37
C THR A 83 -5.37 -14.23 10.65
N ARG A 84 -6.03 -15.39 10.67
CA ARG A 84 -6.06 -16.30 11.82
C ARG A 84 -4.69 -16.94 12.05
N GLN A 85 -3.96 -17.21 10.98
CA GLN A 85 -2.61 -17.77 11.01
C GLN A 85 -1.56 -16.72 11.41
N MET A 86 -1.87 -15.44 11.16
CA MET A 86 -0.98 -14.29 11.39
C MET A 86 -1.30 -13.51 12.69
N ARG A 87 -2.11 -14.07 13.60
CA ARG A 87 -2.51 -13.36 14.84
C ARG A 87 -1.37 -13.05 15.80
N HIS A 88 -0.24 -13.75 15.65
CA HIS A 88 0.89 -13.68 16.56
C HIS A 88 2.07 -12.91 15.98
N VAL A 89 1.84 -12.11 14.93
CA VAL A 89 2.88 -11.20 14.42
C VAL A 89 3.25 -10.21 15.53
N PRO A 90 4.52 -10.18 15.97
CA PRO A 90 4.98 -9.28 17.02
C PRO A 90 4.60 -7.84 16.74
N ASP A 91 4.00 -7.18 17.74
CA ASP A 91 3.71 -5.75 17.76
C ASP A 91 2.90 -5.19 16.57
N TRP A 92 2.23 -6.02 15.77
CA TRP A 92 1.53 -5.57 14.56
C TRP A 92 0.61 -4.35 14.80
N ARG A 93 -0.15 -4.36 15.89
CA ARG A 93 -1.01 -3.22 16.27
C ARG A 93 -0.23 -1.94 16.55
N THR A 94 0.91 -2.04 17.21
CA THR A 94 1.79 -0.91 17.51
C THR A 94 2.44 -0.40 16.24
N LEU A 95 2.91 -1.33 15.38
CA LEU A 95 3.48 -1.02 14.08
C LEU A 95 2.47 -0.23 13.25
N VAL A 96 1.25 -0.74 13.03
CA VAL A 96 0.19 -0.08 12.24
C VAL A 96 -0.13 1.34 12.71
N ARG A 97 -0.01 1.61 14.02
CA ARG A 97 -0.31 2.93 14.59
C ARG A 97 0.81 3.94 14.43
N ARG A 98 2.05 3.50 14.29
CA ARG A 98 3.24 4.36 14.23
C ARG A 98 3.69 4.68 12.80
N LEU A 99 2.83 4.40 11.83
CA LEU A 99 3.23 4.46 10.44
C LEU A 99 3.23 5.85 9.88
N GLU A 100 4.38 6.16 9.31
CA GLU A 100 4.53 7.25 8.38
C GLU A 100 3.77 6.91 7.11
N PRO A 101 2.96 7.84 6.59
CA PRO A 101 2.37 7.71 5.26
C PRO A 101 3.45 7.49 4.20
N MET A 102 3.11 6.69 3.18
CA MET A 102 3.92 6.55 1.97
C MET A 102 3.12 7.08 0.79
N PRO A 103 3.70 7.86 -0.12
CA PRO A 103 2.95 8.41 -1.25
C PRO A 103 2.48 7.30 -2.20
N VAL A 104 3.24 6.22 -2.33
CA VAL A 104 2.88 5.02 -3.08
C VAL A 104 3.41 3.76 -2.40
N VAL A 105 2.67 2.66 -2.55
CA VAL A 105 3.06 1.34 -2.04
C VAL A 105 2.78 0.27 -3.09
N PRO A 106 3.67 -0.72 -3.29
CA PRO A 106 3.39 -1.82 -4.19
C PRO A 106 2.41 -2.80 -3.55
N PHE A 107 1.63 -3.48 -4.39
CA PHE A 107 0.77 -4.59 -4.04
C PHE A 107 1.60 -5.86 -3.78
N ALA A 108 2.17 -5.91 -2.59
CA ALA A 108 2.95 -7.04 -2.07
C ALA A 108 2.55 -7.34 -0.62
N LEU A 109 3.13 -8.40 -0.03
CA LEU A 109 2.85 -8.72 1.37
C LEU A 109 3.29 -7.56 2.28
N GLY A 110 2.64 -7.40 3.44
CA GLY A 110 3.02 -6.42 4.45
C GLY A 110 2.58 -4.98 4.15
N TYR A 111 2.49 -4.58 2.87
CA TYR A 111 1.91 -3.29 2.47
C TYR A 111 0.39 -3.34 2.45
N PHE A 112 -0.25 -2.21 2.71
CA PHE A 112 -1.69 -2.07 2.61
C PHE A 112 -2.05 -0.65 2.13
N PRO A 113 -3.18 -0.47 1.43
CA PRO A 113 -3.50 0.81 0.76
C PRO A 113 -3.60 2.01 1.69
N GLN A 114 -4.00 1.79 2.95
CA GLN A 114 -4.15 2.83 3.97
C GLN A 114 -2.82 3.48 4.40
N LEU A 115 -1.68 3.00 3.88
CA LEU A 115 -0.38 3.69 3.95
C LEU A 115 -0.36 4.96 3.08
N VAL A 116 -1.14 4.99 2.00
CA VAL A 116 -1.27 6.15 1.11
C VAL A 116 -2.29 7.11 1.69
N ARG A 117 -1.84 8.01 2.58
CA ARG A 117 -2.73 8.95 3.29
C ARG A 117 -2.74 10.34 2.70
N ASP A 118 -1.61 10.81 2.19
CA ASP A 118 -1.49 12.16 1.65
C ASP A 118 -1.29 12.11 0.14
N VAL A 119 -2.39 12.31 -0.59
CA VAL A 119 -2.36 12.37 -2.06
C VAL A 119 -1.54 13.56 -2.53
N ARG A 120 -1.40 14.63 -1.73
CA ARG A 120 -0.57 15.81 -2.07
C ARG A 120 0.88 15.42 -2.30
N GLN A 121 1.39 14.52 -1.45
CA GLN A 121 2.74 13.99 -1.60
C GLN A 121 2.94 13.32 -2.97
N ILE A 122 1.90 12.76 -3.59
CA ILE A 122 2.02 12.12 -4.90
C ILE A 122 2.33 13.17 -6.00
N TRP A 123 1.80 14.39 -5.91
CA TRP A 123 2.09 15.44 -6.90
C TRP A 123 3.38 16.21 -6.61
N GLU A 124 3.70 16.40 -5.34
CA GLU A 124 4.87 17.18 -4.91
C GLU A 124 6.16 16.36 -4.95
N THR A 125 6.06 15.03 -4.95
CA THR A 125 7.24 14.16 -4.95
C THR A 125 7.95 14.18 -6.29
N ASP A 126 9.23 14.52 -6.26
CA ASP A 126 10.15 14.25 -7.37
C ASP A 126 10.45 12.76 -7.44
N TRP A 127 9.68 12.05 -8.26
CA TRP A 127 9.76 10.60 -8.42
C TRP A 127 11.11 10.09 -8.91
N GLN A 128 11.92 10.93 -9.56
CA GLN A 128 13.24 10.53 -10.04
C GLN A 128 14.23 10.33 -8.89
N HIS A 129 14.04 11.05 -7.79
CA HIS A 129 14.92 11.01 -6.61
C HIS A 129 14.24 10.42 -5.38
N TRP A 130 12.93 10.14 -5.45
CA TRP A 130 12.19 9.56 -4.35
C TRP A 130 12.71 8.18 -3.97
N LYS A 131 12.74 7.91 -2.67
CA LYS A 131 12.99 6.58 -2.11
C LYS A 131 11.95 6.29 -1.04
N PRO A 132 11.55 5.02 -0.86
CA PRO A 132 10.66 4.65 0.22
C PRO A 132 11.29 5.04 1.57
N ASN A 133 10.55 5.79 2.38
CA ASN A 133 10.96 6.03 3.75
C ASN A 133 10.98 4.70 4.50
N SER A 134 12.07 4.44 5.20
CA SER A 134 12.26 3.28 6.03
C SER A 134 12.22 3.74 7.48
N PRO A 135 11.13 3.49 8.23
CA PRO A 135 11.12 3.85 9.63
C PRO A 135 12.22 3.06 10.32
N HIS A 136 13.24 3.73 10.85
CA HIS A 136 14.34 3.10 11.60
C HIS A 136 13.89 2.59 12.98
N SER A 137 12.70 1.99 13.06
CA SER A 137 12.21 1.33 14.26
C SER A 137 12.88 -0.03 14.35
N THR A 138 13.64 -0.25 15.42
CA THR A 138 14.12 -1.58 15.79
C THR A 138 12.91 -2.38 16.28
N ALA A 139 12.26 -3.13 15.39
CA ALA A 139 11.28 -4.13 15.82
C ALA A 139 12.00 -5.29 16.52
N SER A 140 12.08 -5.22 17.84
CA SER A 140 12.68 -6.30 18.64
C SER A 140 11.81 -7.56 18.50
N GLY A 141 12.33 -8.62 17.89
CA GLY A 141 11.70 -9.93 17.88
C GLY A 141 11.10 -10.39 16.54
N LEU A 142 11.01 -9.55 15.51
CA LEU A 142 10.43 -9.98 14.22
C LEU A 142 11.32 -10.98 13.48
N TRP A 143 12.64 -10.76 13.52
CA TRP A 143 13.63 -11.67 12.97
C TRP A 143 13.53 -13.04 13.65
N GLU A 144 13.63 -13.07 14.98
CA GLU A 144 13.59 -14.29 15.79
C GLU A 144 12.24 -15.01 15.63
N TRP A 145 11.15 -14.27 15.53
CA TRP A 145 9.84 -14.83 15.23
C TRP A 145 9.80 -15.48 13.84
N GLY A 146 10.36 -14.83 12.82
CA GLY A 146 10.47 -15.39 11.47
C GLY A 146 11.27 -16.69 11.43
N GLU A 147 12.42 -16.74 12.10
CA GLU A 147 13.24 -17.96 12.24
C GLU A 147 12.48 -19.08 12.97
N LEU A 148 11.79 -18.73 14.07
CA LEU A 148 10.96 -19.67 14.81
C LEU A 148 9.83 -20.25 13.93
N MET A 149 9.18 -19.43 13.11
CA MET A 149 8.14 -19.89 12.20
C MET A 149 8.70 -20.86 11.15
N LEU A 150 9.90 -20.62 10.62
CA LEU A 150 10.57 -21.58 9.74
C LEU A 150 10.88 -22.90 10.45
N ALA A 151 11.43 -22.84 11.67
CA ALA A 151 11.70 -24.04 12.47
C ALA A 151 10.42 -24.87 12.73
N GLN A 152 9.27 -24.20 12.86
CA GLN A 152 7.95 -24.83 13.00
C GLN A 152 7.32 -25.27 11.67
N ARG A 153 8.04 -25.18 10.55
CA ARG A 153 7.53 -25.48 9.19
C ARG A 153 6.30 -24.64 8.82
N ARG A 154 6.32 -23.36 9.19
CA ARG A 154 5.29 -22.35 8.85
C ARG A 154 5.89 -21.29 7.93
N PRO A 155 6.24 -21.64 6.67
CA PRO A 155 6.91 -20.72 5.75
C PRO A 155 6.06 -19.47 5.45
N ALA A 156 4.73 -19.52 5.57
CA ALA A 156 3.87 -18.39 5.27
C ALA A 156 4.04 -17.27 6.30
N ALA A 157 4.07 -17.64 7.57
CA ALA A 157 4.30 -16.71 8.67
C ALA A 157 5.71 -16.12 8.60
N ALA A 158 6.71 -16.94 8.26
CA ALA A 158 8.07 -16.47 8.03
C ALA A 158 8.18 -15.51 6.83
N LEU A 159 7.49 -15.81 5.71
CA LEU A 159 7.43 -14.90 4.56
C LEU A 159 6.73 -13.58 4.93
N PHE A 160 5.72 -13.61 5.78
CA PHE A 160 5.10 -12.39 6.28
C PHE A 160 6.06 -11.59 7.17
N ALA A 161 6.89 -12.27 7.99
CA ALA A 161 7.95 -11.61 8.75
C ALA A 161 8.93 -10.87 7.83
N VAL A 162 9.35 -11.50 6.71
CA VAL A 162 10.18 -10.85 5.67
C VAL A 162 9.53 -9.55 5.20
N ALA A 163 8.24 -9.60 4.87
CA ALA A 163 7.53 -8.44 4.35
C ALA A 163 7.45 -7.30 5.37
N VAL A 164 7.24 -7.61 6.65
CA VAL A 164 7.21 -6.61 7.73
C VAL A 164 8.62 -6.05 7.99
N LEU A 165 9.66 -6.89 8.05
CA LEU A 165 11.06 -6.46 8.19
C LEU A 165 11.47 -5.52 7.05
N ARG A 166 11.12 -5.88 5.80
CA ARG A 166 11.36 -5.05 4.62
C ARG A 166 10.72 -3.68 4.80
N TRP A 167 9.44 -3.66 5.14
CA TRP A 167 8.71 -2.42 5.33
C TRP A 167 9.29 -1.54 6.46
N LEU A 168 9.83 -2.14 7.50
CA LEU A 168 10.57 -1.44 8.56
C LEU A 168 11.99 -1.01 8.15
N GLY A 169 12.36 -1.18 6.88
CA GLY A 169 13.70 -0.84 6.38
C GLY A 169 14.81 -1.77 6.84
N GLN A 170 14.50 -2.86 7.52
CA GLN A 170 15.46 -3.88 7.94
C GLN A 170 15.73 -4.83 6.76
N THR A 171 16.15 -4.27 5.62
CA THR A 171 16.24 -4.98 4.34
C THR A 171 17.30 -6.09 4.34
N GLY A 172 18.40 -5.91 5.09
CA GLY A 172 19.43 -6.94 5.27
C GLY A 172 18.88 -8.21 5.93
N GLU A 173 18.19 -8.05 7.06
CA GLU A 173 17.48 -9.12 7.77
C GLU A 173 16.37 -9.70 6.89
N ALA A 174 15.53 -8.86 6.29
CA ALA A 174 14.48 -9.32 5.38
C ALA A 174 15.05 -10.21 4.26
N ARG A 175 16.16 -9.82 3.61
CA ARG A 175 16.83 -10.63 2.57
C ARG A 175 17.40 -11.94 3.10
N GLN A 176 18.01 -11.93 4.28
CA GLN A 176 18.56 -13.15 4.88
C GLN A 176 17.44 -14.15 5.19
N LEU A 177 16.36 -13.71 5.84
CA LEU A 177 15.22 -14.57 6.15
C LEU A 177 14.51 -15.04 4.87
N PHE A 178 14.38 -14.16 3.87
CA PHE A 178 13.76 -14.50 2.59
C PHE A 178 14.48 -15.63 1.85
N ARG A 179 15.82 -15.64 1.87
CA ARG A 179 16.60 -16.76 1.31
C ARG A 179 16.30 -18.09 2.03
N ALA A 180 16.16 -18.06 3.35
CA ALA A 180 15.79 -19.25 4.13
C ALA A 180 14.35 -19.71 3.82
N VAL A 181 13.41 -18.77 3.66
CA VAL A 181 12.02 -19.06 3.26
C VAL A 181 11.97 -19.72 1.88
N LYS A 182 12.72 -19.22 0.89
CA LYS A 182 12.76 -19.82 -0.46
C LYS A 182 13.11 -21.31 -0.44
N GLY A 183 13.98 -21.75 0.48
CA GLY A 183 14.34 -23.17 0.63
C GLY A 183 13.26 -24.05 1.27
N HIS A 184 12.24 -23.45 1.88
CA HIS A 184 11.13 -24.15 2.55
C HIS A 184 9.77 -23.91 1.88
N ALA A 185 9.72 -23.03 0.88
CA ALA A 185 8.49 -22.66 0.21
C ALA A 185 7.97 -23.81 -0.69
N PRO A 186 6.66 -24.10 -0.68
CA PRO A 186 6.05 -25.02 -1.64
C PRO A 186 6.25 -24.57 -3.09
N ASP A 187 6.30 -25.51 -4.04
CA ASP A 187 6.50 -25.24 -5.48
C ASP A 187 5.50 -24.23 -6.07
N GLY A 188 4.27 -24.20 -5.54
CA GLY A 188 3.21 -23.29 -5.98
C GLY A 188 3.41 -21.82 -5.59
N TRP A 189 4.49 -21.46 -4.89
CA TRP A 189 4.72 -20.11 -4.38
C TRP A 189 5.57 -19.23 -5.30
N SER A 190 5.99 -19.74 -6.46
CA SER A 190 6.89 -19.05 -7.38
C SER A 190 6.50 -17.59 -7.66
N LEU A 191 5.24 -17.33 -8.00
CA LEU A 191 4.74 -15.97 -8.26
C LEU A 191 4.79 -15.07 -7.03
N LEU A 192 4.40 -15.59 -5.86
CA LEU A 192 4.42 -14.84 -4.61
C LEU A 192 5.86 -14.48 -4.21
N LEU A 193 6.79 -15.43 -4.36
CA LEU A 193 8.21 -15.21 -4.07
C LEU A 193 8.83 -14.20 -5.03
N VAL A 194 8.54 -14.26 -6.34
CA VAL A 194 9.02 -13.24 -7.28
C VAL A 194 8.48 -11.86 -6.93
N ASN A 195 7.20 -11.77 -6.55
CA ASN A 195 6.59 -10.51 -6.14
C ASN A 195 7.26 -9.92 -4.89
N GLU A 196 7.60 -10.75 -3.91
CA GLU A 196 8.28 -10.30 -2.68
C GLU A 196 9.75 -9.92 -2.93
N ASP A 197 10.46 -10.61 -3.83
CA ASP A 197 11.83 -10.26 -4.21
C ASP A 197 11.89 -8.89 -4.90
N ALA A 198 10.93 -8.64 -5.80
CA ALA A 198 10.76 -7.33 -6.43
C ALA A 198 10.37 -6.25 -5.43
N ALA A 199 9.52 -6.57 -4.44
CA ALA A 199 9.19 -5.63 -3.36
C ALA A 199 10.41 -5.28 -2.50
N LEU A 200 11.34 -6.22 -2.26
CA LEU A 200 12.62 -5.95 -1.59
C LEU A 200 13.47 -4.94 -2.35
N LEU A 201 13.63 -5.13 -3.68
CA LEU A 201 14.32 -4.17 -4.54
C LEU A 201 13.63 -2.80 -4.55
N TRP A 202 12.30 -2.80 -4.58
CA TRP A 202 11.50 -1.59 -4.50
C TRP A 202 11.78 -0.80 -3.22
N GLN A 203 11.78 -1.47 -2.06
CA GLN A 203 12.06 -0.84 -0.77
C GLN A 203 13.48 -0.24 -0.69
N GLU A 204 14.44 -0.83 -1.41
CA GLU A 204 15.82 -0.32 -1.51
C GLU A 204 15.95 0.86 -2.47
N GLY A 205 14.89 1.20 -3.20
CA GLY A 205 14.86 2.26 -4.22
C GLY A 205 15.38 1.82 -5.58
N ASP A 206 15.63 0.52 -5.82
CA ASP A 206 16.00 -0.01 -7.13
C ASP A 206 14.73 -0.36 -7.93
N PHE A 207 14.00 0.68 -8.34
CA PHE A 207 12.72 0.54 -9.04
C PHE A 207 12.86 -0.09 -10.42
N GLU A 208 14.00 0.07 -11.08
CA GLU A 208 14.27 -0.57 -12.37
C GLU A 208 14.47 -2.07 -12.22
N ALA A 209 15.22 -2.53 -11.21
CA ALA A 209 15.37 -3.96 -10.96
C ALA A 209 14.05 -4.59 -10.50
N ALA A 210 13.28 -3.90 -9.65
CA ALA A 210 11.93 -4.33 -9.29
C ALA A 210 11.03 -4.47 -10.52
N ALA A 211 11.02 -3.47 -11.42
CA ALA A 211 10.27 -3.50 -12.67
C ALA A 211 10.64 -4.71 -13.53
N ARG A 212 11.94 -4.96 -13.74
CA ARG A 212 12.44 -6.10 -14.52
C ARG A 212 11.95 -7.43 -13.94
N LEU A 213 11.97 -7.60 -12.62
CA LEU A 213 11.45 -8.82 -11.99
C LEU A 213 9.94 -8.98 -12.21
N TRP A 214 9.16 -7.92 -12.01
CA TRP A 214 7.72 -7.99 -12.28
C TRP A 214 7.40 -8.21 -13.75
N GLU A 215 8.18 -7.66 -14.68
CA GLU A 215 8.04 -7.87 -16.14
C GLU A 215 8.47 -9.28 -16.58
N SER A 216 9.39 -9.92 -15.86
CA SER A 216 9.87 -11.27 -16.19
C SER A 216 8.80 -12.37 -16.06
N VAL A 217 7.69 -12.07 -15.38
CA VAL A 217 6.60 -13.02 -15.12
C VAL A 217 5.45 -12.81 -16.10
N SER A 218 5.11 -13.83 -16.91
CA SER A 218 3.92 -13.78 -17.77
C SER A 218 2.63 -14.12 -16.98
N SER A 219 2.22 -13.20 -16.10
CA SER A 219 0.99 -13.29 -15.33
C SER A 219 0.20 -11.98 -15.41
N ASP A 220 -1.11 -12.12 -15.56
CA ASP A 220 -2.09 -11.02 -15.57
C ASP A 220 -2.72 -10.82 -14.18
N ALA A 221 -2.16 -11.43 -13.13
CA ALA A 221 -2.68 -11.25 -11.78
C ALA A 221 -2.64 -9.76 -11.39
N PRO A 222 -3.69 -9.21 -10.73
CA PRO A 222 -3.76 -7.79 -10.43
C PRO A 222 -2.55 -7.21 -9.69
N PRO A 223 -1.92 -7.92 -8.72
CA PRO A 223 -0.71 -7.42 -8.08
C PRO A 223 0.42 -7.09 -9.07
N PHE A 224 0.65 -7.91 -10.09
CA PHE A 224 1.70 -7.63 -11.08
C PHE A 224 1.36 -6.44 -11.97
N SER A 225 0.13 -6.35 -12.46
CA SER A 225 -0.33 -5.21 -13.27
C SER A 225 -0.26 -3.90 -12.48
N PHE A 226 -0.68 -3.93 -11.20
CA PHE A 226 -0.56 -2.80 -10.29
C PHE A 226 0.90 -2.37 -10.12
N ASN A 227 1.77 -3.33 -9.77
CA ASN A 227 3.18 -3.06 -9.47
C ASN A 227 3.95 -2.57 -10.69
N ARG A 228 3.72 -3.15 -11.88
CA ARG A 228 4.28 -2.65 -13.15
C ARG A 228 3.79 -1.23 -13.45
N GLY A 229 2.51 -0.96 -13.22
CA GLY A 229 1.94 0.38 -13.39
C GLY A 229 2.61 1.40 -12.47
N LEU A 230 2.89 1.01 -11.23
CA LEU A 230 3.58 1.84 -10.26
C LEU A 230 5.06 2.09 -10.62
N CYS A 231 5.80 1.07 -11.07
CA CYS A 231 7.12 1.26 -11.65
C CYS A 231 7.11 2.19 -12.86
N ALA A 232 6.16 2.00 -13.78
CA ALA A 232 6.01 2.85 -14.96
C ALA A 232 5.75 4.31 -14.56
N LEU A 233 4.96 4.55 -13.50
CA LEU A 233 4.74 5.89 -12.94
C LEU A 233 6.05 6.51 -12.47
N LEU A 234 6.81 5.81 -11.61
CA LEU A 234 8.07 6.33 -11.07
C LEU A 234 9.13 6.58 -12.15
N LEU A 235 9.12 5.78 -13.21
CA LEU A 235 10.04 5.91 -14.34
C LEU A 235 9.56 6.93 -15.40
N GLY A 236 8.51 7.71 -15.11
CA GLY A 236 7.99 8.77 -16.00
C GLY A 236 7.24 8.26 -17.24
N ARG A 237 6.79 7.01 -17.25
CA ARG A 237 6.07 6.36 -18.36
C ARG A 237 4.55 6.45 -18.17
N SER A 238 4.01 7.67 -18.06
CA SER A 238 2.64 7.92 -17.59
C SER A 238 1.54 7.20 -18.38
N ARG A 239 1.68 7.09 -19.71
CA ARG A 239 0.69 6.36 -20.53
C ARG A 239 0.64 4.87 -20.17
N GLN A 240 1.80 4.23 -20.08
CA GLN A 240 1.91 2.82 -19.74
C GLN A 240 1.41 2.58 -18.30
N ALA A 241 1.78 3.46 -17.37
CA ALA A 241 1.29 3.42 -15.99
C ALA A 241 -0.25 3.45 -15.93
N ARG A 242 -0.87 4.37 -16.68
CA ARG A 242 -2.33 4.49 -16.75
C ARG A 242 -3.01 3.23 -17.26
N GLU A 243 -2.51 2.65 -18.36
CA GLU A 243 -3.06 1.43 -18.95
C GLU A 243 -2.96 0.23 -17.98
N LEU A 244 -1.82 0.06 -17.33
CA LEU A 244 -1.57 -1.01 -16.36
C LEU A 244 -2.42 -0.87 -15.08
N LEU A 245 -2.51 0.35 -14.53
CA LEU A 245 -3.32 0.62 -13.34
C LEU A 245 -4.82 0.50 -13.63
N ALA A 246 -5.27 0.88 -14.83
CA ALA A 246 -6.64 0.64 -15.27
C ALA A 246 -6.97 -0.84 -15.34
N HIS A 247 -6.07 -1.64 -15.90
CA HIS A 247 -6.23 -3.08 -15.95
C HIS A 247 -6.27 -3.69 -14.54
N ALA A 248 -5.37 -3.30 -13.64
CA ALA A 248 -5.37 -3.76 -12.25
C ALA A 248 -6.70 -3.42 -11.54
N ALA A 249 -7.19 -2.19 -11.69
CA ALA A 249 -8.45 -1.77 -11.12
C ALA A 249 -9.64 -2.56 -11.66
N ALA A 250 -9.66 -2.87 -12.96
CA ALA A 250 -10.73 -3.64 -13.60
C ALA A 250 -10.80 -5.10 -13.11
N CYS A 251 -9.67 -5.68 -12.72
CA CYS A 251 -9.61 -7.06 -12.21
C CYS A 251 -9.84 -7.17 -10.70
N LEU A 252 -9.66 -6.09 -9.94
CA LEU A 252 -9.87 -6.08 -8.49
C LEU A 252 -11.34 -5.88 -8.13
N VAL A 253 -11.78 -6.53 -7.05
CA VAL A 253 -13.13 -6.37 -6.52
C VAL A 253 -13.32 -4.92 -6.05
N GLU A 254 -14.44 -4.30 -6.44
CA GLU A 254 -14.73 -2.89 -6.11
C GLU A 254 -14.72 -2.57 -4.62
N SER A 255 -14.97 -3.55 -3.76
CA SER A 255 -14.92 -3.39 -2.30
C SER A 255 -13.51 -3.44 -1.71
N SER A 256 -12.49 -3.77 -2.50
CA SER A 256 -11.11 -3.83 -2.03
C SER A 256 -10.47 -2.44 -1.98
N ALA A 257 -9.75 -2.14 -0.90
CA ALA A 257 -8.98 -0.91 -0.82
C ALA A 257 -7.91 -0.81 -1.94
N TRP A 258 -7.39 -1.95 -2.41
CA TRP A 258 -6.45 -2.00 -3.54
C TRP A 258 -7.09 -1.57 -4.87
N HIS A 259 -8.37 -1.90 -5.08
CA HIS A 259 -9.12 -1.42 -6.25
C HIS A 259 -9.18 0.11 -6.24
N HIS A 260 -9.56 0.70 -5.09
CA HIS A 260 -9.67 2.14 -4.95
C HIS A 260 -8.32 2.85 -5.10
N LEU A 261 -7.24 2.28 -4.57
CA LEU A 261 -5.90 2.83 -4.75
C LEU A 261 -5.46 2.78 -6.23
N ALA A 262 -5.74 1.68 -6.94
CA ALA A 262 -5.46 1.58 -8.37
C ALA A 262 -6.22 2.63 -9.18
N GLN A 263 -7.51 2.85 -8.87
CA GLN A 263 -8.33 3.89 -9.50
C GLN A 263 -7.81 5.29 -9.20
N LEU A 264 -7.44 5.57 -7.94
CA LEU A 264 -6.87 6.84 -7.55
C LEU A 264 -5.61 7.13 -8.37
N LEU A 265 -4.62 6.24 -8.33
CA LEU A 265 -3.36 6.42 -9.06
C LEU A 265 -3.57 6.56 -10.57
N ARG A 266 -4.55 5.84 -11.15
CA ARG A 266 -4.93 5.99 -12.55
C ARG A 266 -5.48 7.39 -12.85
N LEU A 267 -6.39 7.90 -12.01
CA LEU A 267 -7.02 9.21 -12.18
C LEU A 267 -6.04 10.36 -12.00
N LEU A 268 -5.02 10.18 -11.17
CA LEU A 268 -3.94 11.16 -11.00
C LEU A 268 -3.06 11.34 -12.24
N LEU A 269 -3.14 10.42 -13.20
CA LEU A 269 -2.41 10.45 -14.47
C LEU A 269 -3.23 11.02 -15.63
N GLU A 270 -4.44 11.51 -15.40
CA GLU A 270 -5.27 12.21 -16.41
C GLU A 270 -4.90 13.69 -16.50
#